data_AF-A0A6H2FC10-F1
#
_entry.id   AF-A0A6H2FC10-F1
#
_cell.length_a   1.000
_cell.length_b   1.000
_cell.length_c   1.000
_cell.angle_alpha   90.00
_cell.angle_beta   90.00
_cell.angle_gamma   90.00
#
_symmetry.space_group_name_H-M   'P 1'
#
loop_
_entity.id
_entity.type
_entity.pdbx_description
1 polymer ?
#
loop_
_entity_poly.entity_id
_entity_poly.type
_entity_poly.pdbx_seq_one_letter_code
_entity_poly.pdbx_strand_id
1 'polypeptide(L)'
;MNQIVLLKTINNNKKILIELNNNLFNIGIIPYNIHLLDKIEGGNIFISQKKAKKIMQVIILKLSGFLVLKLVKDIHGKKHQKFII
;
A
#
# COMPACT_ATOMS: atom_id res chain seq x y z
N MET A 1 4.01 10.80 9.77
CA MET A 1 3.49 10.48 8.42
C MET A 1 3.83 9.02 8.15
N ASN A 2 2.84 8.13 8.04
CA ASN A 2 3.07 6.69 7.95
C ASN A 2 3.08 6.20 6.51
N GLN A 3 4.14 5.48 6.14
CA GLN A 3 4.31 4.84 4.83
C GLN A 3 4.49 3.34 5.03
N ILE A 4 3.70 2.54 4.31
CA ILE A 4 3.81 1.08 4.30
C ILE A 4 4.34 0.67 2.93
N VAL A 5 5.37 -0.17 2.85
CA VAL A 5 5.85 -0.70 1.57
C VAL A 5 5.15 -2.03 1.28
N LEU A 6 4.57 -2.19 0.09
CA LEU A 6 3.87 -3.42 -0.29
C LEU A 6 4.84 -4.46 -0.87
N LEU A 7 4.94 -5.60 -0.19
CA LEU A 7 5.93 -6.64 -0.41
C LEU A 7 5.25 -7.99 -0.66
N LYS A 8 5.67 -8.70 -1.72
CA LYS A 8 5.01 -9.90 -2.27
C LYS A 8 4.84 -11.04 -1.29
N THR A 9 5.75 -11.22 -0.35
CA THR A 9 5.75 -12.37 0.57
C THR A 9 5.54 -11.99 2.03
N ILE A 10 5.46 -10.69 2.32
CA ILE A 10 5.47 -10.17 3.69
C ILE A 10 4.09 -9.63 4.06
N ASN A 11 3.55 -8.69 3.28
CA ASN A 11 2.29 -8.00 3.62
C ASN A 11 1.32 -7.89 2.43
N ASN A 12 1.42 -8.79 1.44
CA ASN A 12 0.55 -8.83 0.27
C ASN A 12 -0.89 -9.32 0.54
N ASN A 13 -1.29 -9.41 1.81
CA ASN A 13 -2.56 -9.99 2.23
C ASN A 13 -3.51 -8.89 2.68
N LYS A 14 -4.66 -8.79 1.99
CA LYS A 14 -5.73 -7.83 2.29
C LYS A 14 -6.19 -7.88 3.76
N LYS A 15 -6.26 -9.05 4.40
CA LYS A 15 -6.71 -9.18 5.79
C LYS A 15 -5.73 -8.50 6.74
N ILE A 16 -4.43 -8.79 6.58
CA ILE A 16 -3.34 -8.21 7.37
C ILE A 16 -3.30 -6.68 7.19
N LEU A 17 -3.47 -6.19 5.95
CA LEU A 17 -3.45 -4.76 5.68
C LEU A 17 -4.66 -4.03 6.30
N ILE A 18 -5.84 -4.66 6.34
CA ILE A 18 -7.03 -4.11 7.00
C ILE A 18 -6.84 -4.07 8.52
N GLU A 19 -6.34 -5.15 9.11
CA GLU A 19 -6.08 -5.24 10.54
C GLU A 19 -5.04 -4.23 11.00
N LEU A 20 -3.92 -4.11 10.27
CA LEU A 20 -2.90 -3.11 10.53
C LEU A 20 -3.48 -1.69 10.46
N ASN A 21 -4.35 -1.41 9.49
CA ASN A 21 -4.97 -0.10 9.32
C ASN A 21 -5.89 0.25 10.52
N ASN A 22 -6.73 -0.69 10.94
CA ASN A 22 -7.56 -0.52 12.13
C ASN A 22 -6.72 -0.32 13.41
N ASN A 23 -5.64 -1.09 13.57
CA ASN A 23 -4.76 -0.96 14.74
C ASN A 23 -4.07 0.40 14.78
N LEU A 24 -3.57 0.90 13.64
CA LEU A 24 -2.97 2.24 13.53
C LEU A 24 -3.99 3.33 13.86
N PHE A 25 -5.22 3.20 13.34
CA PHE A 25 -6.30 4.14 13.63
C PHE A 25 -6.66 4.16 15.12
N ASN A 26 -6.75 2.99 15.76
CA ASN A 26 -7.08 2.87 17.18
C ASN A 26 -6.05 3.56 18.09
N ILE A 27 -4.79 3.66 17.66
CA ILE A 27 -3.72 4.39 18.38
C ILE A 27 -3.58 5.84 17.91
N GLY A 28 -4.56 6.38 17.18
CA GLY A 28 -4.59 7.77 16.73
C GLY A 28 -3.71 8.08 15.52
N ILE A 29 -3.16 7.06 14.85
CA ILE A 29 -2.32 7.26 13.67
C ILE A 29 -3.13 7.04 12.40
N ILE A 30 -3.26 8.11 11.60
CA ILE A 30 -3.93 8.04 10.29
C ILE A 30 -2.94 7.46 9.27
N PRO A 31 -3.20 6.26 8.74
CA PRO A 31 -2.32 5.65 7.75
C PRO A 31 -2.50 6.34 6.39
N TYR A 32 -1.39 6.69 5.74
CA TYR A 32 -1.42 7.65 4.62
C TYR A 32 -1.16 6.98 3.27
N ASN A 33 -0.02 6.29 3.10
CA ASN A 33 0.40 5.75 1.80
C ASN A 33 0.85 4.28 1.88
N ILE A 34 0.42 3.47 0.91
CA ILE A 34 1.03 2.19 0.55
C ILE A 34 1.92 2.42 -0.67
N HIS A 35 3.22 2.19 -0.53
CA HIS A 35 4.22 2.35 -1.57
C HIS A 35 4.45 1.05 -2.32
N LEU A 36 4.35 1.11 -3.64
CA LEU A 36 4.67 0.01 -4.53
C LEU A 36 6.15 0.07 -4.92
N LEU A 37 6.91 -0.91 -4.44
CA LEU A 37 8.33 -1.07 -4.78
C LEU A 37 8.52 -1.24 -6.29
N ASP A 38 9.63 -0.74 -6.83
CA ASP A 38 10.03 -1.01 -8.19
C ASP A 38 10.63 -2.40 -8.35
N LYS A 39 10.49 -2.96 -9.56
CA LYS A 39 11.11 -4.24 -9.90
C LYS A 39 12.60 -4.01 -10.07
N ILE A 40 13.40 -4.49 -9.13
CA ILE A 40 14.86 -4.56 -9.25
C ILE A 40 15.28 -5.95 -9.76
N GLU A 41 16.40 -6.03 -10.47
CA GLU A 41 16.98 -7.31 -10.86
C GLU A 41 17.31 -8.15 -9.61
N GLY A 42 16.96 -9.43 -9.64
CA GLY A 42 17.12 -10.35 -8.49
C GLY A 42 16.06 -10.22 -7.38
N GLY A 43 15.20 -9.21 -7.40
CA GLY A 43 14.21 -8.96 -6.34
C GLY A 43 12.93 -9.80 -6.47
N ASN A 44 12.84 -10.92 -5.74
CA ASN A 44 11.62 -11.75 -5.69
C ASN A 44 10.46 -11.19 -4.85
N ILE A 45 10.67 -10.06 -4.17
CA ILE A 45 9.74 -9.47 -3.21
C ILE A 45 8.79 -8.43 -3.88
N PHE A 46 8.96 -8.16 -5.18
CA PHE A 46 8.14 -7.22 -5.94
C PHE A 46 6.70 -7.70 -6.19
N ILE A 47 5.71 -6.80 -6.08
CA ILE A 47 4.32 -7.03 -6.50
C ILE A 47 4.02 -6.25 -7.78
N SER A 48 3.38 -6.89 -8.76
CA SER A 48 2.91 -6.19 -9.95
C SER A 48 1.82 -5.17 -9.61
N GLN A 49 1.84 -4.02 -10.27
CA GLN A 49 0.84 -2.97 -10.08
C GLN A 49 -0.60 -3.49 -10.24
N LYS A 50 -0.86 -4.40 -11.18
CA LYS A 50 -2.17 -5.04 -11.37
C LYS A 50 -2.63 -5.80 -10.11
N LYS A 51 -1.72 -6.54 -9.46
CA LYS A 51 -2.02 -7.26 -8.21
C LYS A 51 -2.20 -6.29 -7.04
N ALA A 52 -1.35 -5.28 -6.93
CA ALA A 52 -1.48 -4.22 -5.92
C ALA A 52 -2.85 -3.50 -6.03
N LYS A 53 -3.25 -3.10 -7.23
CA LYS A 53 -4.57 -2.49 -7.47
C LYS A 53 -5.74 -3.38 -7.03
N LYS A 54 -5.68 -4.69 -7.33
CA LYS A 54 -6.71 -5.65 -6.88
C LYS A 54 -6.79 -5.75 -5.36
N ILE A 55 -5.65 -5.76 -4.67
CA ILE A 55 -5.61 -5.77 -3.20
C ILE A 55 -6.27 -4.50 -2.67
N MET A 56 -5.88 -3.34 -3.20
CA MET A 56 -6.42 -2.04 -2.79
C MET A 56 -7.92 -1.92 -3.01
N GLN A 57 -8.46 -2.39 -4.13
CA GLN A 57 -9.90 -2.39 -4.38
C GLN A 57 -10.67 -3.14 -3.28
N VAL A 58 -10.15 -4.27 -2.80
CA VAL A 58 -10.80 -5.00 -1.71
C VAL A 58 -10.70 -4.26 -0.39
N ILE A 59 -9.57 -3.60 -0.12
CA ILE A 59 -9.37 -2.79 1.09
C ILE A 59 -10.33 -1.59 1.11
N ILE A 60 -10.47 -0.89 -0.01
CA ILE A 60 -11.37 0.27 -0.18
C ILE A 60 -12.82 -0.13 0.08
N LEU A 61 -13.26 -1.30 -0.38
CA LEU A 61 -14.61 -1.79 -0.14
C LEU A 61 -14.85 -2.23 1.32
N LYS A 62 -13.79 -2.45 2.10
CA LYS A 62 -13.87 -2.96 3.47
C LYS A 62 -13.64 -1.90 4.53
N LEU A 63 -13.00 -0.79 4.18
CA LEU A 63 -12.72 0.32 5.08
C LEU A 63 -13.56 1.54 4.69
N SER A 64 -13.96 2.33 5.69
CA SER A 64 -14.60 3.63 5.44
C SER A 64 -13.65 4.53 4.64
N GLY A 65 -14.18 5.31 3.69
CA GLY A 65 -13.38 6.10 2.74
C GLY A 65 -12.36 7.06 3.38
N PHE A 66 -12.57 7.46 4.63
CA PHE A 66 -11.62 8.29 5.40
C PHE A 66 -10.38 7.52 5.91
N LEU A 67 -10.48 6.19 6.02
CA LEU A 67 -9.44 5.30 6.55
C LEU A 67 -8.64 4.60 5.43
N VAL A 68 -8.91 4.94 4.18
CA VAL A 68 -8.32 4.26 3.04
C VAL A 68 -6.91 4.78 2.78
N LEU A 69 -5.95 3.85 2.85
CA LEU A 69 -4.58 4.04 2.39
C LEU A 69 -4.54 4.37 0.89
N LYS A 70 -3.71 5.34 0.49
CA LYS A 70 -3.50 5.66 -0.93
C LYS A 70 -2.41 4.80 -1.53
N LEU A 71 -2.61 4.25 -2.73
CA LEU A 71 -1.57 3.49 -3.40
C LEU A 71 -0.67 4.43 -4.19
N VAL A 72 0.60 4.48 -3.83
CA VAL A 72 1.60 5.34 -4.46
C VAL A 72 2.73 4.51 -5.08
N LYS A 73 3.39 5.06 -6.09
CA LYS A 73 4.60 4.50 -6.68
C LYS A 73 5.57 5.63 -6.99
N ASP A 74 6.86 5.37 -6.82
CA ASP A 74 7.89 6.29 -7.29
C ASP A 74 7.96 6.32 -8.82
N ILE A 75 8.32 7.48 -9.34
CA ILE A 75 8.70 7.65 -10.74
C ILE A 75 10.20 7.87 -10.73
N HIS A 76 10.96 6.95 -11.32
CA HIS A 76 12.40 7.10 -11.52
C HIS A 76 12.70 8.49 -12.12
N GLY A 77 13.56 9.26 -11.44
CA GLY A 77 14.01 10.58 -11.90
C GLY A 77 13.15 11.79 -11.48
N LYS A 78 12.10 11.63 -10.67
CA LYS A 78 11.32 12.76 -10.11
C LYS A 78 11.24 12.70 -8.59
N LYS A 79 11.33 13.85 -7.92
CA LYS A 79 11.20 14.01 -6.45
C LYS A 79 9.80 13.69 -5.88
N HIS A 80 8.84 13.27 -6.71
CA HIS A 80 7.43 13.16 -6.30
C HIS A 80 6.83 11.78 -6.61
N GLN A 81 6.12 11.25 -5.61
CA GLN A 81 5.36 10.00 -5.69
C GLN A 81 4.10 10.20 -6.55
N LYS A 82 3.74 9.21 -7.38
CA LYS A 82 2.50 9.22 -8.16
C LYS A 82 1.42 8.41 -7.45
N PHE A 83 0.27 9.03 -7.22
CA PHE A 83 -0.94 8.34 -6.80
C PHE A 83 -1.47 7.48 -7.95
N ILE A 84 -1.75 6.22 -7.64
CA ILE A 84 -2.19 5.22 -8.62
C ILE A 84 -3.64 4.80 -8.36
N ILE A 85 -4.07 4.86 -7.09
CA ILE A 85 -5.44 4.69 -6.59
C ILE A 85 -5.59 5.57 -5.35
#